data_AF-A0A3C0FR63-F1
#
_entry.id   AF-A0A3C0FR63-F1
#
_cell.length_a   1.000
_cell.length_b   1.000
_cell.length_c   1.000
_cell.angle_alpha   90.00
_cell.angle_beta   90.00
_cell.angle_gamma   90.00
#
_symmetry.space_group_name_H-M   'P 1'
#
loop_
_entity.id
_entity.type
_entity.pdbx_description
1 polymer ?
#
loop_
_entity_poly.entity_id
_entity_poly.type
_entity_poly.pdbx_seq_one_letter_code
_entity_poly.pdbx_strand_id
1 'polypeptide(L)' 'MTKRRLIVFFDGTWQEPANTPQPTNVVKLLRAVPSSAGDIPQVVFYDRGVGTGNVVDRLR' A
#
# COMPACT_ATOMS: atom_id res chain seq x y z
N MET A 1 -17.04 20.61 3.59
CA MET A 1 -16.18 19.42 3.78
C MET A 1 -14.89 19.63 3.02
N THR A 2 -13.73 19.38 3.63
CA THR A 2 -12.43 19.45 2.92
C THR A 2 -12.25 18.22 2.04
N LYS A 3 -11.96 18.41 0.76
CA LYS A 3 -11.71 17.31 -0.19
C LYS A 3 -10.38 16.64 0.15
N ARG A 4 -10.33 15.31 0.09
CA ARG A 4 -9.13 14.49 0.22
C ARG A 4 -9.16 13.38 -0.83
N ARG A 5 -7.99 12.92 -1.26
CA ARG A 5 -7.86 11.76 -2.15
C ARG A 5 -7.41 10.56 -1.33
N LEU A 6 -8.12 9.45 -1.44
CA LEU A 6 -7.67 8.15 -0.94
C LEU A 6 -7.00 7.41 -2.09
N ILE A 7 -5.76 6.96 -1.87
CA ILE A 7 -5.00 6.15 -2.82
C ILE A 7 -4.73 4.81 -2.15
N VAL A 8 -5.16 3.73 -2.81
CA VAL A 8 -5.13 2.38 -2.26
C VAL A 8 -4.22 1.53 -3.13
N PHE A 9 -3.20 0.94 -2.52
CA PHE A 9 -2.23 0.06 -3.16
C PHE A 9 -2.41 -1.36 -2.65
N PHE A 10 -2.70 -2.31 -3.55
CA PHE A 10 -2.73 -3.74 -3.27
C PHE A 10 -1.54 -4.39 -3.96
N ASP A 11 -0.70 -5.08 -3.20
CA ASP A 11 0.47 -5.76 -3.77
C ASP A 11 0.12 -7.10 -4.44
N GLY A 12 1.07 -7.64 -5.20
CA GLY A 12 0.93 -8.94 -5.85
C GLY A 12 0.90 -10.11 -4.85
N THR A 13 0.38 -11.27 -5.25
CA THR A 13 0.41 -12.50 -4.45
C THR A 13 1.81 -12.79 -3.90
N TRP A 14 1.91 -13.15 -2.61
CA TRP A 14 3.16 -13.45 -1.90
C TRP A 14 4.16 -12.29 -1.83
N GLN A 15 3.72 -11.05 -2.09
CA GLN A 15 4.57 -9.86 -2.02
C GLN A 15 4.32 -9.07 -0.75
N GLU A 16 5.39 -8.79 0.01
CA GLU A 16 5.38 -7.83 1.10
C GLU A 16 6.75 -7.17 1.24
N PRO A 17 6.84 -5.94 1.79
CA PRO A 17 8.09 -5.21 1.84
C PRO A 17 9.19 -5.91 2.66
N ALA A 18 8.81 -6.77 3.61
CA ALA A 18 9.73 -7.50 4.48
C ALA A 18 10.35 -8.73 3.80
N ASN A 19 9.62 -9.39 2.88
CA ASN A 19 10.02 -10.68 2.31
C ASN A 19 10.48 -10.58 0.84
N THR A 20 10.41 -9.40 0.22
CA THR A 20 10.86 -9.20 -1.17
C THR A 20 12.19 -8.41 -1.22
N PRO A 21 13.29 -8.96 -1.79
CA PRO A 21 14.60 -8.31 -1.84
C PRO A 21 14.59 -6.96 -2.60
N GLN A 22 13.69 -6.83 -3.57
CA GLN A 22 13.46 -5.59 -4.30
C GLN A 22 12.01 -5.15 -4.14
N PRO A 23 11.74 -3.84 -3.96
CA PRO A 23 10.36 -3.38 -3.86
C PRO A 23 9.60 -3.68 -5.14
N THR A 24 8.35 -4.12 -5.01
CA THR A 24 7.43 -4.29 -6.14
C THR A 24 7.16 -2.94 -6.80
N ASN A 25 6.65 -2.95 -8.03
CA ASN A 25 6.25 -1.70 -8.68
C ASN A 25 5.12 -1.00 -7.92
N VAL A 26 4.27 -1.75 -7.21
CA VAL A 26 3.26 -1.22 -6.29
C VAL A 26 3.93 -0.44 -5.16
N VAL A 27 4.93 -1.02 -4.48
CA VAL A 27 5.69 -0.34 -3.42
C VAL A 27 6.50 0.84 -3.95
N LYS A 28 7.05 0.75 -5.17
CA LYS A 28 7.75 1.87 -5.81
C LYS A 28 6.80 3.05 -6.06
N LEU A 29 5.59 2.79 -6.57
CA LEU A 29 4.57 3.82 -6.79
C LEU A 29 4.07 4.40 -5.46
N LEU A 30 3.78 3.55 -4.48
CA LEU A 30 3.42 3.95 -3.11
C LEU A 30 4.41 4.98 -2.55
N ARG A 31 5.72 4.69 -2.66
CA ARG A 31 6.79 5.57 -2.17
C ARG A 31 6.95 6.86 -2.98
N ALA A 32 6.47 6.88 -4.22
CA ALA A 32 6.53 8.06 -5.09
C ALA A 32 5.33 9.01 -4.89
N VAL A 33 4.28 8.61 -4.17
CA VAL A 33 3.11 9.46 -3.93
C VAL A 33 3.45 10.59 -2.94
N PRO A 34 3.27 11.87 -3.32
CA PRO A 34 3.47 12.99 -2.39
C PRO A 34 2.32 13.07 -1.38
N SER A 35 2.56 13.71 -0.23
CA SER A 35 1.54 13.89 0.82
C SER A 35 0.35 14.77 0.38
N SER A 36 0.53 15.61 -0.64
CA SER A 36 -0.52 16.43 -1.24
C SER A 36 -0.34 16.57 -2.74
N ALA A 37 -1.44 16.88 -3.43
CA ALA A 37 -1.45 17.27 -4.84
C ALA A 37 -2.11 18.65 -4.96
N GLY A 38 -1.29 19.70 -4.96
CA GLY A 38 -1.74 21.07 -4.71
C GLY A 38 -2.34 21.18 -3.31
N ASP A 39 -3.54 21.75 -3.20
CA ASP A 39 -4.24 21.95 -1.93
C ASP A 39 -5.05 20.72 -1.47
N ILE A 40 -4.94 19.59 -2.17
CA ILE A 40 -5.69 18.37 -1.85
C ILE A 40 -4.77 17.37 -1.12
N PRO A 41 -5.01 17.09 0.16
CA PRO A 41 -4.28 16.04 0.89
C PRO A 41 -4.51 14.66 0.27
N GLN A 42 -3.45 13.85 0.24
CA GLN A 42 -3.48 12.48 -0.25
C GLN A 42 -3.28 11.52 0.93
N VAL A 43 -4.31 10.71 1.21
CA VAL A 43 -4.27 9.65 2.21
C VAL A 43 -3.93 8.36 1.48
N VAL A 44 -2.87 7.70 1.92
CA VAL A 44 -2.37 6.51 1.25
C VAL A 44 -2.57 5.29 2.14
N PHE A 45 -3.13 4.23 1.57
CA PHE A 45 -3.27 2.93 2.20
C PHE A 45 -2.54 1.89 1.34
N TYR A 46 -1.82 0.99 2.00
CA TYR A 46 -1.16 -0.14 1.38
C TYR A 46 -1.63 -1.41 2.06
N ASP A 47 -1.99 -2.40 1.25
CA ASP A 47 -2.19 -3.78 1.69
C ASP A 47 -1.16 -4.69 1.04
N ARG A 48 -0.66 -5.61 1.84
CA ARG A 48 0.29 -6.62 1.42
C ARG A 48 -0.40 -7.65 0.53
N GLY A 49 0.39 -8.34 -0.26
CA GLY A 49 -0.07 -9.40 -1.14
C GLY A 49 -0.76 -10.53 -0.39
N VAL A 50 -1.81 -11.11 -0.97
CA VAL A 50 -2.41 -12.33 -0.41
C VAL A 50 -1.36 -13.44 -0.26
N GLY A 51 -1.46 -14.24 0.80
CA GLY A 51 -0.46 -15.29 1.11
C GLY A 51 0.72 -14.82 1.97
N THR A 52 0.88 -13.51 2.22
CA THR A 52 1.91 -12.98 3.15
C THR A 52 1.46 -12.94 4.62
N GLY A 53 0.20 -13.29 4.89
CA GLY A 53 -0.37 -13.39 6.22
C GLY A 53 0.08 -14.65 6.98
N ASN A 54 0.23 -14.53 8.30
CA ASN A 54 0.44 -15.67 9.17
C ASN A 54 -0.89 -16.39 9.46
N VAL A 55 -0.86 -17.60 10.02
CA VAL A 55 -2.06 -18.39 10.37
C VAL A 55 -3.08 -17.58 11.20
N VAL A 56 -2.61 -16.64 12.01
CA VAL A 56 -3.43 -15.74 12.84
C VAL A 56 -4.29 -14.78 12.00
N ASP A 57 -3.87 -14.42 10.79
CA ASP A 57 -4.63 -13.53 9.90
C ASP A 57 -5.88 -14.21 9.31
N ARG A 58 -5.96 -15.55 9.35
CA ARG A 58 -7.14 -16.33 8.91
C ARG A 58 -8.25 -16.43 9.95
N LEU A 59 -8.02 -15.96 11.17
CA LEU A 59 -8.98 -16.00 12.28
C LEU A 59 -9.71 -14.66 12.52
N ARG A 60 -9.50 -13.67 11.64
CA ARG A 60 -10.20 -12.38 11.68
C ARG A 60 -11.46 -12.38 10.83
#